data_AF-A0A1H7NWT4-F1
#
_entry.id   AF-A0A1H7NWT4-F1
#
_cell.length_a   1.000
_cell.length_b   1.000
_cell.length_c   1.000
_cell.angle_alpha   90.00
_cell.angle_beta   90.00
_cell.angle_gamma   90.00
#
_symmetry.space_group_name_H-M   'P 1'
#
loop_
_entity.id
_entity.type
_entity.pdbx_description
1 polymer ?
#
loop_
_entity_poly.entity_id
_entity_poly.type
_entity_poly.pdbx_seq_one_letter_code
_entity_poly.pdbx_strand_id
1 'polypeptide(L)'
;MKVQITANFFLDNGEVKRVEWFEIDPKLKGKIVEDGVDKPVEIILKAAKDVQEEYKKIFRKYQKEGEVFAVENILGEVSGVHFTKVAYWTLQAKEVKEEATEPTNNTTI
;
A
#
# COMPACT_ATOMS: atom_id res chain seq x y z
N MET A 1 -11.37 -6.46 -1.01
CA MET A 1 -10.54 -6.39 0.22
C MET A 1 -10.04 -4.96 0.37
N LYS A 2 -10.20 -4.36 1.55
CA LYS A 2 -9.61 -3.06 1.88
C LYS A 2 -8.43 -3.27 2.83
N VAL A 3 -7.27 -2.71 2.50
CA VAL A 3 -6.06 -2.83 3.30
C VAL A 3 -5.57 -1.44 3.69
N GLN A 4 -5.36 -1.22 4.99
CA GLN A 4 -4.65 -0.06 5.48
C GLN A 4 -3.16 -0.35 5.47
N ILE A 5 -2.39 0.54 4.88
CA ILE A 5 -0.95 0.48 4.87
C ILE A 5 -0.41 1.63 5.70
N THR A 6 0.54 1.32 6.58
CA THR A 6 1.28 2.30 7.38
C THR A 6 2.76 2.15 7.07
N ALA A 7 3.36 3.19 6.50
CA ALA A 7 4.79 3.29 6.26
C ALA A 7 5.41 4.36 7.15
N ASN A 8 6.55 4.05 7.77
CA ASN A 8 7.39 5.04 8.43
C ASN A 8 8.71 5.15 7.65
N PHE A 9 9.04 6.36 7.22
CA PHE A 9 10.29 6.68 6.53
C PHE A 9 11.19 7.45 7.48
N PHE A 10 12.35 6.88 7.80
CA PHE A 10 13.35 7.49 8.67
C PHE A 10 14.36 8.20 7.79
N LEU A 11 14.39 9.53 7.87
CA LEU A 11 15.16 10.37 6.98
C LEU A 11 16.60 10.57 7.49
N ASP A 12 17.50 10.94 6.58
CA ASP A 12 18.92 11.22 6.88
C ASP A 12 19.12 12.39 7.85
N ASN A 13 18.16 13.32 7.92
CA ASN A 13 18.13 14.44 8.87
C ASN A 13 17.57 14.05 10.26
N GLY A 14 17.22 12.79 10.49
CA GLY A 14 16.64 12.30 11.74
C GLY A 14 15.13 12.45 11.88
N GLU A 15 14.46 13.08 10.91
CA GLU A 15 13.00 13.18 10.90
C GLU A 15 12.35 11.84 10.53
N VAL A 16 11.13 11.62 11.01
CA VAL A 16 10.33 10.46 10.64
C VAL A 16 9.06 10.94 9.95
N LYS A 17 8.90 10.55 8.69
CA LYS A 17 7.67 10.78 7.94
C LYS A 17 6.81 9.53 7.97
N ARG A 18 5.66 9.61 8.64
CA ARG A 18 4.64 8.55 8.64
C ARG A 18 3.63 8.84 7.54
N VAL A 19 3.36 7.84 6.70
CA VAL A 19 2.35 7.91 5.65
C VAL A 19 1.41 6.72 5.81
N GLU A 20 0.11 7.00 5.80
CA GLU A 20 -0.94 6.00 5.90
C GLU A 20 -1.91 6.18 4.74
N TRP A 21 -2.25 5.09 4.08
CA TRP A 21 -3.19 5.09 2.95
C TRP A 21 -3.96 3.78 2.88
N PHE A 22 -5.02 3.78 2.08
CA PHE A 22 -5.82 2.59 1.82
C PHE A 22 -5.56 2.07 0.42
N GLU A 23 -5.49 0.75 0.31
CA GLU A 23 -5.57 0.01 -0.95
C GLU A 23 -6.91 -0.71 -1.01
N ILE A 24 -7.68 -0.43 -2.06
CA ILE A 24 -8.98 -1.05 -2.31
C ILE A 24 -8.81 -2.01 -3.47
N ASP A 25 -9.12 -3.28 -3.22
CA ASP A 25 -8.93 -4.38 -4.17
C ASP A 25 -7.54 -4.38 -4.82
N PRO A 26 -6.46 -4.44 -4.03
CA PRO A 26 -5.10 -4.30 -4.52
C PRO A 26 -4.80 -5.35 -5.59
N LYS A 27 -4.30 -4.89 -6.74
CA LYS A 27 -4.01 -5.73 -7.90
C LYS A 27 -2.52 -5.82 -8.15
N LEU A 28 -2.01 -7.04 -8.30
CA LEU A 28 -0.72 -7.28 -8.92
C LEU A 28 -0.90 -7.29 -10.44
N LYS A 29 -0.19 -6.39 -11.13
CA LYS A 29 -0.02 -6.45 -12.59
C LYS A 29 1.27 -7.18 -12.89
N GLY A 30 1.17 -8.34 -13.51
CA GLY A 30 2.31 -9.16 -13.90
C GLY A 30 2.20 -9.68 -15.33
N LYS A 31 3.17 -10.49 -15.72
CA LYS A 31 3.15 -11.27 -16.95
C LYS A 31 3.39 -12.74 -16.59
N ILE A 32 2.59 -13.64 -17.13
CA ILE A 32 2.90 -15.07 -17.13
C ILE A 32 3.34 -15.45 -18.54
N VAL A 33 4.31 -16.37 -18.64
CA VAL A 33 4.67 -16.96 -19.92
C VAL A 33 3.83 -18.22 -20.08
N GLU A 34 2.86 -18.18 -20.98
CA GLU A 34 2.06 -19.33 -21.39
C GLU A 34 2.37 -19.60 -22.86
N ASP A 35 2.82 -20.81 -23.19
CA ASP A 35 3.23 -21.22 -24.53
C ASP A 35 4.29 -20.29 -25.19
N GLY A 36 5.19 -19.73 -24.39
CA GLY A 36 6.25 -18.82 -24.87
C GLY A 36 5.76 -17.40 -25.17
N VAL A 37 4.52 -17.06 -24.83
CA VAL A 37 3.93 -15.72 -24.99
C VAL A 37 3.71 -15.08 -23.63
N ASP A 38 4.22 -13.85 -23.47
CA ASP A 38 3.91 -12.97 -22.33
C ASP A 38 2.42 -12.60 -22.34
N LYS A 39 1.64 -13.19 -21.44
CA LYS A 39 0.25 -12.77 -21.20
C LYS A 39 0.17 -11.89 -19.95
N PRO A 40 -0.45 -10.70 -20.02
CA PRO A 40 -0.67 -9.88 -18.84
C PRO A 40 -1.66 -10.57 -17.91
N VAL A 41 -1.33 -10.63 -16.63
CA VAL A 41 -2.23 -11.16 -15.60
C VAL A 41 -2.44 -10.09 -14.54
N GLU A 42 -3.71 -9.83 -14.23
CA GLU A 42 -4.08 -9.09 -13.03
C GLU A 42 -4.48 -10.10 -11.96
N ILE A 43 -3.67 -10.20 -10.90
CA ILE A 43 -4.01 -11.01 -9.73
C ILE A 43 -4.54 -10.07 -8.66
N ILE A 44 -5.80 -10.21 -8.29
CA ILE A 44 -6.35 -9.53 -7.11
C ILE A 44 -5.69 -10.17 -5.89
N LEU A 45 -4.94 -9.37 -5.12
CA LEU A 45 -4.33 -9.81 -3.89
C LEU A 45 -5.42 -10.10 -2.87
N LYS A 46 -5.37 -11.28 -2.25
CA LYS A 46 -6.42 -11.76 -1.33
C LYS A 46 -6.03 -11.65 0.14
N ALA A 47 -4.78 -11.31 0.45
CA ALA A 47 -4.30 -11.16 1.82
C ALA A 47 -3.46 -9.88 1.99
N ALA A 48 -3.63 -9.21 3.13
CA ALA A 48 -2.83 -8.03 3.49
C ALA A 48 -1.31 -8.32 3.51
N LYS A 49 -0.92 -9.55 3.83
CA LYS A 49 0.50 -9.97 3.80
C LYS A 49 1.08 -9.88 2.38
N ASP A 50 0.32 -10.26 1.36
CA ASP A 50 0.78 -10.20 -0.03
C ASP A 50 0.95 -8.75 -0.47
N VAL A 51 0.02 -7.88 -0.07
CA VAL A 51 0.11 -6.43 -0.29
C VAL A 51 1.37 -5.86 0.36
N GLN A 52 1.68 -6.27 1.59
CA GLN A 52 2.91 -5.86 2.28
C GLN A 52 4.16 -6.31 1.53
N GLU A 53 4.21 -7.55 1.03
CA GLU A 53 5.36 -8.06 0.28
C GLU A 53 5.57 -7.32 -1.05
N GLU A 54 4.50 -6.94 -1.74
CA GLU A 54 4.60 -6.14 -2.96
C GLU A 54 5.13 -4.74 -2.69
N TYR A 55 4.62 -4.06 -1.67
CA TYR A 55 5.15 -2.76 -1.28
C TYR A 55 6.60 -2.85 -0.79
N LYS A 56 7.01 -3.95 -0.14
CA LYS A 56 8.44 -4.18 0.16
C LYS A 56 9.30 -4.23 -1.11
N LYS A 57 8.83 -4.90 -2.17
CA LYS A 57 9.54 -4.95 -3.46
C LYS A 57 9.64 -3.56 -4.09
N ILE A 58 8.54 -2.80 -4.10
CA ILE A 58 8.49 -1.43 -4.62
C ILE A 58 9.46 -0.53 -3.84
N PHE A 59 9.41 -0.53 -2.51
CA PHE A 59 10.26 0.34 -1.69
C PHE A 59 11.75 -0.02 -1.82
N ARG A 60 12.10 -1.30 -1.95
CA ARG A 60 13.48 -1.71 -2.26
C ARG A 60 13.96 -1.19 -3.61
N LYS A 61 13.10 -1.26 -4.63
CA LYS A 61 13.39 -0.71 -5.95
C LYS A 61 13.61 0.80 -5.86
N TYR A 62 12.70 1.52 -5.21
CA TYR A 62 12.79 2.98 -5.08
C TYR A 62 14.01 3.41 -4.26
N GLN A 63 14.38 2.66 -3.23
CA GLN A 63 15.60 2.90 -2.47
C GLN A 63 16.86 2.73 -3.31
N LYS A 64 16.89 1.72 -4.20
CA LYS A 64 18.01 1.49 -5.11
C LYS A 64 18.10 2.56 -6.20
N GLU A 65 16.95 2.99 -6.73
CA GLU A 65 16.87 3.89 -7.88
C GLU A 65 16.80 5.38 -7.48
N GLY A 66 16.61 5.68 -6.19
CA GLY A 66 16.47 7.05 -5.70
C GLY A 66 15.15 7.72 -6.09
N GLU A 67 14.11 6.93 -6.28
CA GLU A 67 12.79 7.37 -6.78
C GLU A 67 11.96 8.11 -5.74
N VAL A 68 10.87 8.73 -6.19
CA VAL A 68 9.88 9.38 -5.32
C VAL A 68 8.67 8.47 -5.14
N PHE A 69 8.34 8.17 -3.89
CA PHE A 69 7.05 7.58 -3.54
C PHE A 69 6.04 8.70 -3.31
N ALA A 70 4.89 8.64 -3.97
CA ALA A 70 3.79 9.56 -3.74
C ALA A 70 2.48 8.78 -3.69
N VAL A 71 1.65 9.07 -2.70
CA VAL A 71 0.34 8.43 -2.51
C VAL A 71 -0.64 9.41 -1.85
N GLU A 72 -1.92 9.30 -2.18
CA GLU A 72 -2.97 9.98 -1.43
C GLU A 72 -3.13 9.31 -0.06
N ASN A 73 -2.98 10.08 1.02
CA ASN A 73 -3.06 9.57 2.39
C ASN A 73 -4.52 9.50 2.89
N ILE A 74 -4.72 8.96 4.09
CA ILE A 74 -6.05 8.86 4.71
C ILE A 74 -6.76 10.21 4.97
N LEU A 75 -6.05 11.34 4.84
CA LEU A 75 -6.61 12.69 4.96
C LEU A 75 -7.01 13.29 3.60
N GLY A 76 -6.80 12.56 2.50
CA GLY A 76 -7.01 13.06 1.14
C GLY A 76 -5.88 13.95 0.61
N GLU A 77 -4.72 13.98 1.30
CA GLU A 77 -3.56 14.76 0.88
C GLU A 77 -2.52 13.88 0.18
N VAL A 78 -1.89 14.39 -0.87
CA VAL A 78 -0.79 13.69 -1.53
C VAL A 78 0.47 13.77 -0.67
N SER A 79 0.89 12.64 -0.13
CA SER A 79 2.12 12.49 0.64
C SER A 79 3.26 11.97 -0.24
N GLY A 80 4.27 12.81 -0.47
CA GLY A 80 5.49 12.45 -1.23
C GLY A 80 6.72 12.22 -0.35
N VAL A 81 7.54 11.21 -0.67
CA VAL A 81 8.81 10.89 0.01
C VAL A 81 9.88 10.57 -1.03
N HIS A 82 10.99 11.30 -1.01
CA HIS A 82 12.13 11.06 -1.89
C HIS A 82 13.06 10.03 -1.28
N PHE A 83 13.26 8.87 -1.93
CA PHE A 83 14.01 7.75 -1.32
C PHE A 83 15.51 8.03 -1.16
N THR A 84 16.09 8.99 -1.88
CA THR A 84 17.47 9.43 -1.64
C THR A 84 17.69 10.06 -0.25
N LYS A 85 16.62 10.47 0.43
CA LYS A 85 16.64 11.00 1.80
C LYS A 85 16.29 9.97 2.85
N VAL A 86 15.86 8.77 2.45
CA VAL A 86 15.39 7.72 3.37
C VAL A 86 16.57 6.83 3.76
N ALA A 87 16.95 6.85 5.04
CA ALA A 87 17.96 5.96 5.59
C ALA A 87 17.43 4.52 5.72
N TYR A 88 16.21 4.37 6.26
CA TYR A 88 15.50 3.10 6.32
C TYR A 88 13.99 3.33 6.44
N TRP A 89 13.21 2.26 6.28
CA TRP A 89 11.75 2.31 6.35
C TRP A 89 11.17 1.09 7.06
N THR A 90 10.00 1.27 7.68
CA THR A 90 9.15 0.17 8.15
C THR A 90 7.80 0.24 7.45
N LEU A 91 7.20 -0.93 7.23
CA LEU A 91 5.94 -1.06 6.51
C LEU A 91 5.08 -2.14 7.16
N GLN A 92 3.82 -1.80 7.42
CA GLN A 92 2.81 -2.72 7.88
C GLN A 92 1.57 -2.61 6.99
N ALA A 93 0.97 -3.76 6.64
CA ALA A 93 -0.33 -3.83 6.00
C ALA A 93 -1.31 -4.55 6.93
N LYS A 94 -2.50 -4.00 7.09
CA LYS A 94 -3.59 -4.62 7.87
C LYS A 94 -4.86 -4.61 7.06
N GLU A 95 -5.54 -5.75 7.03
CA GLU A 95 -6.88 -5.81 6.45
C GLU A 95 -7.85 -5.01 7.32
N VAL A 96 -8.63 -4.14 6.69
CA VAL A 96 -9.70 -3.40 7.34
C VAL A 96 -10.95 -4.27 7.24
N LYS A 97 -11.39 -4.80 8.39
CA LYS A 97 -12.71 -5.40 8.47
C LYS A 97 -13.71 -4.26 8.47
N GLU A 98 -14.54 -4.17 7.43
CA GLU A 98 -15.76 -3.37 7.54
C GLU A 98 -16.64 -4.07 8.57
N GLU A 99 -16.78 -3.46 9.75
CA GLU A 99 -17.93 -3.81 10.59
C GLU A 99 -19.15 -3.42 9.78
N ALA A 100 -19.99 -4.42 9.47
CA ALA A 100 -21.31 -4.18 8.93
C ALA A 100 -22.05 -3.31 9.96
N THR A 101 -22.05 -1.99 9.76
CA THR A 101 -23.07 -1.13 10.35
C THR A 101 -24.38 -1.57 9.70
N GLU A 102 -25.04 -2.54 10.34
CA GLU A 102 -26.48 -2.71 10.15
C GLU A 102 -27.11 -1.32 10.35
N PRO A 103 -27.89 -0.80 9.40
CA PRO A 103 -28.77 0.30 9.74
C PRO A 103 -29.76 -0.25 10.76
N THR A 104 -29.56 0.06 12.04
CA THR A 104 -30.57 -0.15 13.06
C THR A 104 -31.70 0.82 12.74
N ASN A 105 -32.63 0.38 11.89
CA ASN A 105 -33.94 0.99 11.77
C ASN A 105 -34.63 0.84 13.12
N ASN A 106 -34.36 1.76 14.05
CA ASN A 106 -35.21 1.95 15.21
C ASN A 106 -36.43 2.74 14.76
N THR A 107 -37.37 2.02 14.16
CA THR A 107 -38.79 2.38 14.19
C THR A 107 -39.28 2.23 15.62
N THR A 108 -39.39 3.33 16.36
CA THR A 108 -40.27 3.51 17.54
C THR A 108 -40.21 5.01 17.88
N ILE A 109 -41.28 5.81 18.00
CA ILE A 109 -42.72 5.62 18.19
C ILE A 109 -43.43 6.76 17.44
#